data_AF-A0A1H7ASL5-F1
#
_entry.id   AF-A0A1H7ASL5-F1
#
_cell.length_a   1.000
_cell.length_b   1.000
_cell.length_c   1.000
_cell.angle_alpha   90.00
_cell.angle_beta   90.00
_cell.angle_gamma   90.00
#
_symmetry.space_group_name_H-M   'P 1'
#
loop_
_entity.id
_entity.type
_entity.pdbx_description
1 polymer ?
#
loop_
_entity_poly.entity_id
_entity_poly.type
_entity_poly.pdbx_seq_one_letter_code
_entity_poly.pdbx_strand_id
1 'polypeptide(L)'
;MIDDLIHAVIDREGGYSNHPADRGGATRWGITEAVARANGYAGEMRHFAREAAAAIYRRIYWQRPRLDDVAERAPLIAAELFDTGVNMGPAVATGFLQRALNALNRGARDYPDVLLDGRIGPQTLAALDRFLVIRGAAGETVLLKAIEALQGERYLSLAERRPANEAFLYGWLANRLG
;
A
#
# COMPACT_ATOMS: atom_id res chain seq x y z
N MET A 1 -0.40 8.71 -13.97
CA MET A 1 0.19 8.40 -12.64
C MET A 1 -0.54 7.26 -11.95
N ILE A 2 -1.78 7.42 -11.47
CA ILE A 2 -2.48 6.28 -10.81
C ILE A 2 -2.89 5.16 -11.78
N ASP A 3 -3.32 5.48 -13.00
CA ASP A 3 -3.64 4.45 -14.01
C ASP A 3 -2.44 3.56 -14.32
N ASP A 4 -1.25 4.15 -14.43
CA ASP A 4 -0.01 3.42 -14.69
C ASP A 4 0.32 2.45 -13.54
N LEU A 5 0.17 2.90 -12.28
CA LEU A 5 0.36 2.05 -11.11
C LEU A 5 -0.65 0.90 -11.05
N ILE A 6 -1.92 1.18 -11.34
CA ILE A 6 -2.97 0.16 -11.36
C ILE A 6 -2.70 -0.88 -12.46
N HIS A 7 -2.34 -0.42 -13.66
CA HIS A 7 -2.01 -1.32 -14.75
C HIS A 7 -0.77 -2.17 -14.45
N ALA A 8 0.28 -1.58 -13.89
CA ALA A 8 1.48 -2.32 -13.48
C ALA A 8 1.16 -3.42 -12.45
N VAL A 9 0.30 -3.14 -11.46
CA VAL A 9 -0.15 -4.15 -10.48
C VAL A 9 -0.93 -5.26 -11.18
N ILE A 10 -1.91 -4.92 -12.02
CA ILE A 10 -2.73 -5.89 -12.73
C ILE A 10 -1.88 -6.80 -13.62
N ASP A 11 -0.88 -6.23 -14.31
CA ASP A 11 -0.02 -6.95 -15.23
C ASP A 11 0.93 -7.91 -14.47
N ARG A 12 1.36 -7.54 -13.24
CA ARG A 12 2.13 -8.41 -12.33
C ARG A 12 1.30 -9.58 -11.79
N GLU A 13 0.05 -9.33 -11.40
CA GLU A 13 -0.84 -10.34 -10.81
C GLU A 13 -1.36 -11.34 -11.85
N GLY A 14 -1.58 -10.87 -13.09
CA GLY A 14 -1.93 -11.71 -14.22
C GLY A 14 -3.35 -12.28 -14.19
N GLY A 15 -3.53 -13.42 -14.87
CA GLY A 15 -4.82 -14.00 -15.20
C GLY A 15 -5.53 -14.72 -14.04
N TYR A 16 -6.45 -15.61 -14.40
CA TYR A 16 -7.23 -16.37 -13.42
C TYR A 16 -6.36 -17.44 -12.73
N SER A 17 -6.43 -17.51 -11.41
CA SER A 17 -5.85 -18.57 -10.59
C SER A 17 -6.88 -19.07 -9.56
N ASN A 18 -6.84 -20.37 -9.27
CA ASN A 18 -7.64 -20.97 -8.21
C ASN A 18 -6.95 -22.27 -7.79
N HIS A 19 -6.05 -22.18 -6.81
CA HIS A 19 -5.33 -23.33 -6.31
C HIS A 19 -6.00 -23.89 -5.05
N PRO A 20 -6.19 -25.22 -4.92
CA PRO A 20 -6.87 -25.82 -3.76
C PRO A 20 -6.19 -25.54 -2.40
N ALA A 21 -4.90 -25.21 -2.42
CA ALA A 21 -4.14 -24.84 -1.22
C ALA A 21 -4.27 -23.36 -0.84
N ASP A 22 -4.84 -22.51 -1.72
CA ASP A 22 -4.94 -21.07 -1.51
C ASP A 22 -6.18 -20.72 -0.70
N ARG A 23 -5.96 -20.13 0.47
CA ARG A 23 -7.05 -19.66 1.35
C ARG A 23 -7.84 -18.49 0.74
N GLY A 24 -7.29 -17.83 -0.29
CA GLY A 24 -7.90 -16.68 -0.96
C GLY A 24 -8.96 -17.04 -2.02
N GLY A 25 -9.05 -18.32 -2.40
CA GLY A 25 -10.00 -18.78 -3.43
C GLY A 25 -9.69 -18.26 -4.83
N ALA A 26 -10.69 -18.31 -5.70
CA ALA A 26 -10.56 -17.87 -7.08
C ALA A 26 -10.14 -16.39 -7.16
N THR A 27 -9.09 -16.12 -7.91
CA THR A 27 -8.50 -14.77 -8.06
C THR A 27 -8.27 -14.48 -9.54
N ARG A 28 -8.47 -13.23 -9.96
CA ARG A 28 -8.09 -12.77 -11.30
C ARG A 28 -7.69 -11.31 -11.24
N TRP A 29 -6.61 -10.92 -11.91
CA TRP A 29 -6.07 -9.56 -11.88
C TRP A 29 -5.75 -9.09 -10.45
N GLY A 30 -5.33 -10.01 -9.57
CA GLY A 30 -5.05 -9.73 -8.15
C GLY A 30 -6.28 -9.47 -7.27
N ILE A 31 -7.49 -9.57 -7.82
CA ILE A 31 -8.74 -9.42 -7.07
C ILE A 31 -9.32 -10.81 -6.75
N THR A 32 -9.48 -11.09 -5.47
CA THR A 32 -10.11 -12.33 -4.99
C THR A 32 -11.62 -12.31 -5.25
N GLU A 33 -12.24 -13.48 -5.35
CA GLU A 33 -13.68 -13.60 -5.49
C GLU A 33 -14.43 -12.85 -4.39
N ALA A 34 -13.99 -12.97 -3.13
CA ALA A 34 -14.61 -12.26 -2.01
C ALA A 34 -14.63 -10.74 -2.23
N VAL A 35 -13.53 -10.16 -2.70
CA VAL A 35 -13.45 -8.73 -3.02
C VAL A 35 -14.33 -8.40 -4.22
N ALA A 36 -14.28 -9.18 -5.31
CA ALA A 36 -15.12 -8.96 -6.47
C ALA A 36 -16.62 -8.96 -6.12
N ARG A 37 -17.06 -9.92 -5.30
CA ARG A 37 -18.45 -10.07 -4.81
C ARG A 37 -18.87 -8.89 -3.94
N ALA A 38 -18.01 -8.49 -2.99
CA ALA A 38 -18.26 -7.31 -2.16
C ALA A 38 -18.34 -6.00 -2.97
N ASN A 39 -17.81 -6.00 -4.19
CA ASN A 39 -17.85 -4.87 -5.12
C ASN A 39 -18.90 -5.05 -6.24
N GLY A 40 -19.82 -6.01 -6.10
CA GLY A 40 -21.00 -6.16 -6.95
C GLY A 40 -20.84 -7.12 -8.14
N TYR A 41 -19.71 -7.79 -8.29
CA TYR A 41 -19.53 -8.78 -9.34
C TYR A 41 -20.13 -10.13 -8.93
N ALA A 42 -21.10 -10.65 -9.70
CA ALA A 42 -21.76 -11.94 -9.44
C ALA A 42 -21.38 -13.06 -10.41
N GLY A 43 -20.62 -12.75 -11.48
CA GLY A 43 -20.25 -13.73 -12.50
C GLY A 43 -19.09 -14.65 -12.10
N GLU A 44 -18.73 -15.61 -12.95
CA GLU A 44 -17.57 -16.47 -12.72
C GLU A 44 -16.26 -15.67 -12.78
N MET A 45 -15.33 -15.93 -11.84
CA MET A 45 -14.07 -15.17 -11.78
C MET A 45 -13.21 -15.31 -13.05
N ARG A 46 -13.36 -16.40 -13.81
CA ARG A 46 -12.71 -16.60 -15.12
C ARG A 46 -13.11 -15.55 -16.16
N HIS A 47 -14.26 -14.89 -15.99
CA HIS A 47 -14.78 -13.84 -16.86
C HIS A 47 -14.65 -12.44 -16.24
N PHE A 48 -14.01 -12.32 -15.07
CA PHE A 48 -13.87 -11.02 -14.40
C PHE A 48 -13.02 -10.05 -15.24
N ALA A 49 -13.59 -8.91 -15.61
CA ALA A 49 -12.99 -7.96 -16.55
C ALA A 49 -11.82 -7.18 -15.93
N ARG A 50 -10.82 -6.85 -16.75
CA ARG A 50 -9.63 -6.10 -16.32
C ARG A 50 -10.01 -4.69 -15.86
N GLU A 51 -10.95 -4.08 -16.55
CA GLU A 51 -11.47 -2.74 -16.27
C GLU A 51 -12.23 -2.71 -14.93
N ALA A 52 -12.94 -3.79 -14.61
CA ALA A 52 -13.61 -3.94 -13.31
C ALA A 52 -12.58 -4.08 -12.18
N ALA A 53 -11.48 -4.82 -12.39
CA ALA A 53 -10.38 -4.88 -11.43
C ALA A 53 -9.74 -3.51 -11.22
N ALA A 54 -9.46 -2.77 -12.30
CA ALA A 54 -8.89 -1.42 -12.22
C ALA A 54 -9.79 -0.44 -11.44
N ALA A 55 -11.11 -0.51 -11.65
CA ALA A 55 -12.08 0.28 -10.88
C ALA A 55 -12.05 -0.06 -9.38
N ILE A 56 -11.91 -1.35 -9.03
CA ILE A 56 -11.77 -1.78 -7.63
C ILE A 56 -10.46 -1.26 -7.03
N TYR A 57 -9.33 -1.38 -7.73
CA TYR A 57 -8.05 -0.85 -7.26
C TYR A 57 -8.13 0.66 -6.97
N ARG A 58 -8.64 1.44 -7.93
CA ARG A 58 -8.83 2.87 -7.78
C ARG A 58 -9.71 3.21 -6.57
N ARG A 59 -10.84 2.52 -6.41
CA ARG A 59 -11.78 2.83 -5.32
C ARG A 59 -11.22 2.42 -3.96
N ILE A 60 -10.78 1.18 -3.83
CA ILE A 60 -10.50 0.53 -2.54
C ILE A 60 -9.09 0.80 -2.03
N TYR A 61 -8.11 0.85 -2.94
CA TYR A 61 -6.70 0.95 -2.59
C TYR A 61 -6.13 2.35 -2.81
N TRP A 62 -6.83 3.22 -3.54
CA TRP A 62 -6.38 4.59 -3.79
C TRP A 62 -7.29 5.64 -3.13
N GLN A 63 -8.55 5.77 -3.57
CA GLN A 63 -9.46 6.82 -3.13
C GLN A 63 -9.94 6.64 -1.69
N ARG A 64 -10.41 5.45 -1.32
CA ARG A 64 -10.89 5.16 0.04
C ARG A 64 -9.84 5.41 1.13
N PRO A 65 -8.56 5.02 0.97
CA PRO A 65 -7.50 5.38 1.91
C PRO A 65 -6.97 6.80 1.73
N ARG A 66 -7.52 7.59 0.80
CA ARG A 66 -7.14 8.98 0.50
C ARG A 66 -5.71 9.15 0.01
N LEU A 67 -5.23 8.21 -0.80
CA LEU A 67 -3.91 8.29 -1.42
C LEU A 67 -3.87 9.31 -2.57
N ASP A 68 -5.01 9.68 -3.13
CA ASP A 68 -5.15 10.86 -4.00
C ASP A 68 -4.73 12.15 -3.28
N ASP A 69 -5.20 12.37 -2.06
CA ASP A 69 -4.76 13.53 -1.25
C ASP A 69 -3.25 13.48 -0.93
N VAL A 70 -2.69 12.29 -0.70
CA VAL A 70 -1.25 12.13 -0.51
C VAL A 70 -0.49 12.41 -1.80
N ALA A 71 -0.99 11.95 -2.94
CA ALA A 71 -0.33 12.06 -4.23
C ALA A 71 -0.17 13.51 -4.70
N GLU A 72 -1.10 14.39 -4.31
CA GLU A 72 -0.99 15.84 -4.54
C GLU A 72 0.22 16.47 -3.81
N ARG A 73 0.70 15.83 -2.74
CA ARG A 73 1.76 16.34 -1.85
C ARG A 73 3.10 15.61 -2.06
N ALA A 74 3.02 14.30 -2.14
CA ALA A 74 4.13 13.36 -2.15
C ALA A 74 3.79 12.15 -3.05
N PRO A 75 3.92 12.30 -4.37
CA PRO A 75 3.55 11.26 -5.34
C PRO A 75 4.34 9.95 -5.17
N LEU A 76 5.60 10.00 -4.75
CA LEU A 76 6.41 8.80 -4.49
C LEU A 76 5.89 8.06 -3.26
N ILE A 77 5.52 8.79 -2.21
CA ILE A 77 4.91 8.22 -1.01
C ILE A 77 3.56 7.59 -1.35
N ALA A 78 2.72 8.27 -2.13
CA ALA A 78 1.42 7.72 -2.53
C ALA A 78 1.56 6.42 -3.34
N ALA A 79 2.52 6.36 -4.27
CA ALA A 79 2.82 5.15 -5.04
C ALA A 79 3.27 4.00 -4.12
N GLU A 80 4.14 4.29 -3.15
CA GLU A 80 4.65 3.29 -2.23
C GLU A 80 3.56 2.77 -1.27
N LEU A 81 2.70 3.65 -0.77
CA LEU A 81 1.55 3.30 0.05
C LEU A 81 0.52 2.47 -0.73
N PHE A 82 0.37 2.72 -2.04
CA PHE A 82 -0.50 1.92 -2.89
C PHE A 82 0.00 0.49 -3.04
N ASP A 83 1.26 0.26 -3.44
CA ASP A 83 1.80 -1.10 -3.55
C ASP A 83 1.80 -1.83 -2.20
N THR A 84 2.20 -1.14 -1.13
CA THR A 84 2.12 -1.68 0.24
C THR A 84 0.69 -2.04 0.60
N GLY A 85 -0.27 -1.18 0.25
CA GLY A 85 -1.67 -1.36 0.53
C GLY A 85 -2.28 -2.55 -0.21
N VAL A 86 -1.84 -2.83 -1.44
CA VAL A 86 -2.22 -4.02 -2.20
C VAL A 86 -1.72 -5.29 -1.51
N ASN A 87 -0.46 -5.29 -1.07
CA ASN A 87 0.19 -6.46 -0.47
C ASN A 87 -0.22 -6.74 0.98
N MET A 88 -0.42 -5.69 1.79
CA MET A 88 -0.58 -5.81 3.25
C MET A 88 -1.85 -5.18 3.81
N GLY A 89 -2.64 -4.52 2.97
CA GLY A 89 -3.83 -3.78 3.36
C GLY A 89 -3.56 -2.28 3.55
N PRO A 90 -4.47 -1.38 3.12
CA PRO A 90 -4.26 0.08 3.17
C PRO A 90 -4.04 0.65 4.59
N ALA A 91 -4.64 0.03 5.61
CA ALA A 91 -4.48 0.48 6.99
C ALA A 91 -3.04 0.26 7.50
N VAL A 92 -2.39 -0.84 7.07
CA VAL A 92 -0.99 -1.12 7.41
C VAL A 92 -0.08 -0.10 6.74
N ALA A 93 -0.28 0.13 5.43
CA ALA A 93 0.48 1.13 4.67
C ALA A 93 0.36 2.52 5.33
N THR A 94 -0.87 2.94 5.64
CA THR A 94 -1.13 4.22 6.33
C THR A 94 -0.44 4.29 7.70
N GLY A 95 -0.47 3.18 8.46
CA GLY A 95 0.22 3.10 9.74
C GLY A 95 1.73 3.29 9.61
N PHE A 96 2.35 2.85 8.52
CA PHE A 96 3.77 3.13 8.26
C PHE A 96 4.05 4.60 8.02
N LEU A 97 3.22 5.29 7.22
CA LEU A 97 3.32 6.74 7.04
C LEU A 97 3.21 7.46 8.38
N GLN A 98 2.19 7.15 9.19
CA GLN A 98 1.97 7.80 10.48
C GLN A 98 3.14 7.56 11.45
N ARG A 99 3.66 6.33 11.53
CA ARG A 99 4.83 6.00 12.34
C ARG A 99 6.08 6.76 11.89
N ALA A 100 6.32 6.82 10.58
CA ALA A 100 7.47 7.52 10.02
C ALA A 100 7.38 9.04 10.28
N LEU A 101 6.20 9.64 10.10
CA LEU A 101 5.97 11.05 10.41
C LEU A 101 6.25 11.36 11.88
N ASN A 102 5.76 10.55 12.82
CA ASN A 102 6.02 10.77 14.26
C ASN A 102 7.50 10.58 14.60
N ALA A 103 8.14 9.51 14.10
CA ALA A 103 9.55 9.25 14.36
C ALA A 103 10.46 10.37 13.86
N LEU A 104 10.04 11.10 12.82
CA LEU A 104 10.84 12.15 12.18
C LEU A 104 10.39 13.58 12.53
N ASN A 105 9.46 13.79 13.48
CA ASN A 105 8.95 15.12 13.86
C ASN A 105 9.82 15.89 14.89
N ARG A 106 11.04 15.39 15.14
CA ARG A 106 12.02 15.96 16.08
C ARG A 106 11.49 16.14 17.50
N GLY A 107 10.73 15.17 18.01
CA GLY A 107 10.16 15.22 19.36
C GLY A 107 9.00 16.21 19.44
N ALA A 108 8.07 16.10 18.49
CA ALA A 108 6.90 16.94 18.31
C ALA A 108 7.18 18.45 18.10
N ARG A 109 8.42 18.84 17.79
CA ARG A 109 8.79 20.25 17.52
C ARG A 109 8.29 20.74 16.16
N ASP A 110 8.19 19.83 15.20
CA ASP A 110 7.81 20.18 13.82
C ASP A 110 6.29 20.23 13.65
N TYR A 111 5.63 19.24 14.26
CA TYR A 111 4.18 19.05 14.35
C TYR A 111 3.91 18.01 15.47
N PRO A 112 2.72 18.02 16.09
CA PRO A 112 2.35 17.02 17.11
C PRO A 112 2.37 15.59 16.55
N ASP A 113 2.47 14.60 17.43
CA ASP A 113 2.30 13.20 17.03
C ASP A 113 0.92 12.98 16.41
N VAL A 114 0.91 12.32 15.26
CA VAL A 114 -0.29 11.85 14.58
C VAL A 114 -0.74 10.55 15.24
N LEU A 115 -2.06 10.38 15.39
CA LEU A 115 -2.62 9.13 15.88
C LEU A 115 -2.29 7.97 14.94
N LEU A 116 -1.87 6.82 15.49
CA LEU A 116 -1.55 5.61 14.74
C LEU A 116 -2.81 4.75 14.50
N ASP A 117 -3.82 5.33 13.83
CA ASP A 117 -5.12 4.67 13.59
C ASP A 117 -5.22 3.99 12.21
N GLY A 118 -4.19 4.11 11.37
CA GLY A 118 -4.17 3.55 10.02
C GLY A 118 -5.15 4.23 9.07
N ARG A 119 -5.55 5.48 9.35
CA ARG A 119 -6.47 6.28 8.51
C ARG A 119 -5.87 7.63 8.17
N ILE A 120 -5.92 8.00 6.89
CA ILE A 120 -5.44 9.31 6.45
C ILE A 120 -6.51 10.36 6.74
N GLY A 121 -6.32 11.07 7.84
CA GLY A 121 -7.16 12.21 8.24
C GLY A 121 -6.50 13.56 7.97
N PRO A 122 -7.21 14.67 8.22
CA PRO A 122 -6.64 16.02 8.13
C PRO A 122 -5.34 16.19 8.94
N GLN A 123 -5.23 15.52 10.10
CA GLN A 123 -4.02 15.58 10.93
C GLN A 123 -2.81 14.92 10.26
N THR A 124 -3.01 13.75 9.63
CA THR A 124 -1.94 13.06 8.88
C THR A 124 -1.48 13.90 7.69
N LEU A 125 -2.42 14.50 6.94
CA LEU A 125 -2.10 15.35 5.80
C LEU A 125 -1.37 16.63 6.23
N ALA A 126 -1.82 17.29 7.31
CA ALA A 126 -1.15 18.46 7.85
C ALA A 126 0.27 18.16 8.35
N ALA A 127 0.49 17.00 8.98
CA ALA A 127 1.82 16.54 9.38
C ALA A 127 2.71 16.27 8.17
N LEU A 128 2.18 15.64 7.11
CA LEU A 128 2.90 15.43 5.87
C LEU A 128 3.30 16.76 5.21
N ASP A 129 2.35 17.70 5.07
CA ASP A 129 2.61 19.03 4.52
C ASP A 129 3.72 19.74 5.30
N ARG A 130 3.63 19.72 6.63
CA ARG A 130 4.61 20.35 7.50
C ARG A 130 5.98 19.68 7.43
N PHE A 131 6.01 18.35 7.37
CA PHE A 131 7.23 17.57 7.20
C PHE A 131 7.93 17.95 5.89
N LEU A 132 7.22 17.95 4.76
CA LEU A 132 7.78 18.28 3.44
C LEU A 132 8.33 19.71 3.41
N VAL A 133 7.63 20.68 4.00
CA VAL A 133 8.10 22.07 4.09
C VAL A 133 9.39 22.17 4.92
N ILE A 134 9.46 21.52 6.08
CA ILE A 134 10.62 21.61 6.98
C ILE A 134 11.83 20.88 6.41
N ARG A 135 11.62 19.74 5.77
CA ARG A 135 12.70 18.88 5.26
C ARG A 135 13.14 19.25 3.83
N GLY A 136 12.35 20.04 3.12
CA GLY A 136 12.67 20.55 1.79
C GLY A 136 12.77 19.45 0.74
N ALA A 137 13.59 19.67 -0.28
CA ALA A 137 13.67 18.81 -1.48
C ALA A 137 14.01 17.33 -1.18
N ALA A 138 14.75 17.05 -0.11
CA ALA A 138 15.10 15.67 0.29
C ALA A 138 14.04 15.02 1.19
N GLY A 139 13.02 15.76 1.63
CA GLY A 139 12.04 15.29 2.61
C GLY A 139 11.30 14.04 2.14
N GLU A 140 10.72 14.09 0.94
CA GLU A 140 9.95 12.96 0.39
C GLU A 140 10.80 11.69 0.27
N THR A 141 12.03 11.81 -0.27
CA THR A 141 12.96 10.68 -0.40
C THR A 141 13.34 10.06 0.94
N VAL A 142 13.57 10.88 1.98
CA VAL A 142 13.91 10.36 3.31
C VAL A 142 12.70 9.70 3.97
N LEU A 143 11.51 10.27 3.81
CA LEU A 143 10.28 9.68 4.32
C LEU A 143 9.98 8.34 3.63
N LEU A 144 10.22 8.25 2.32
CA LEU A 144 10.07 7.02 1.55
C LEU A 144 10.94 5.91 2.14
N LYS A 145 12.24 6.18 2.35
CA LYS A 145 13.17 5.23 2.97
C LYS A 145 12.72 4.75 4.36
N ALA A 146 12.14 5.65 5.15
CA ALA A 146 11.59 5.27 6.46
C ALA A 146 10.39 4.32 6.32
N ILE A 147 9.52 4.55 5.34
CA ILE A 147 8.38 3.67 5.05
C ILE A 147 8.85 2.31 4.51
N GLU A 148 9.83 2.27 3.62
CA GLU A 148 10.43 1.03 3.09
C GLU A 148 11.10 0.21 4.20
N ALA A 149 11.80 0.86 5.13
CA ALA A 149 12.39 0.17 6.29
C ALA A 149 11.32 -0.49 7.17
N LEU A 150 10.17 0.18 7.38
CA LEU A 150 9.05 -0.37 8.13
C LEU A 150 8.37 -1.54 7.40
N GLN A 151 8.32 -1.50 6.06
CA GLN A 151 7.86 -2.64 5.27
C GLN A 151 8.80 -3.83 5.40
N GLY A 152 10.11 -3.62 5.29
CA GLY A 152 11.11 -4.67 5.44
C GLY A 152 11.04 -5.35 6.80
N GLU A 153 10.93 -4.56 7.88
CA GLU A 153 10.71 -5.08 9.23
C GLU A 153 9.45 -5.93 9.31
N ARG A 154 8.32 -5.47 8.73
CA ARG A 154 7.08 -6.24 8.75
C ARG A 154 7.17 -7.55 7.97
N TYR A 155 7.80 -7.55 6.79
CA TYR A 155 7.99 -8.80 6.04
C TYR A 155 8.87 -9.79 6.82
N LEU A 156 9.92 -9.31 7.48
CA LEU A 156 10.76 -10.13 8.35
C LEU A 156 9.95 -10.74 9.49
N SER A 157 9.21 -9.90 10.23
CA SER A 157 8.30 -10.31 11.30
C SER A 157 7.24 -11.34 10.84
N LEU A 158 6.77 -11.26 9.58
CA LEU A 158 5.83 -12.23 9.00
C LEU A 158 6.49 -13.55 8.62
N ALA A 159 7.74 -13.53 8.16
CA ALA A 159 8.51 -14.71 7.82
C ALA A 159 8.89 -15.51 9.08
N GLU A 160 9.34 -14.84 10.13
CA GLU A 160 9.70 -15.45 11.42
C GLU A 160 8.54 -16.25 12.05
N ARG A 161 7.30 -15.82 11.80
CA ARG A 161 6.10 -16.46 12.36
C ARG A 161 5.57 -17.61 11.50
N ARG A 162 5.93 -17.66 10.21
CA ARG A 162 5.38 -18.63 9.27
C ARG A 162 6.36 -18.89 8.11
N PRO A 163 7.01 -20.08 8.07
CA PRO A 163 7.98 -20.42 7.03
C PRO A 163 7.47 -20.28 5.60
N ALA A 164 6.16 -20.48 5.37
CA ALA A 164 5.53 -20.28 4.05
C ALA A 164 5.70 -18.86 3.47
N ASN A 165 6.09 -17.87 4.29
CA ASN A 165 6.31 -16.49 3.88
C ASN A 165 7.77 -16.18 3.51
N GLU A 166 8.72 -17.09 3.76
CA GLU A 166 10.17 -16.85 3.55
C GLU A 166 10.51 -16.60 2.08
N ALA A 167 9.89 -17.36 1.16
CA ALA A 167 10.08 -17.18 -0.28
C ALA A 167 9.59 -15.79 -0.76
N PHE A 168 8.48 -15.30 -0.20
CA PHE A 168 7.96 -13.97 -0.49
C PHE A 168 8.88 -12.87 0.04
N LEU A 169 9.43 -13.04 1.26
CA LEU A 169 10.40 -12.10 1.83
C LEU A 169 11.65 -11.97 0.93
N TYR A 170 12.24 -13.10 0.50
CA TYR A 170 13.42 -13.06 -0.37
C TYR A 170 13.14 -12.31 -1.67
N GLY A 171 12.04 -12.64 -2.35
CA GLY A 171 11.63 -11.97 -3.58
C GLY A 171 11.38 -10.48 -3.38
N TRP A 172 10.79 -10.08 -2.25
CA TRP A 172 10.56 -8.67 -1.93
C TRP A 172 11.89 -7.93 -1.75
N LEU A 173 12.81 -8.45 -0.93
CA LEU A 173 14.11 -7.83 -0.68
C LEU A 173 14.92 -7.66 -1.98
N ALA A 174 14.93 -8.69 -2.84
CA ALA A 174 15.70 -8.70 -4.08
C ALA A 174 15.23 -7.68 -5.13
N ASN A 175 13.97 -7.25 -5.07
CA ASN A 175 13.37 -6.38 -6.07
C ASN A 175 13.08 -4.95 -5.57
N ARG A 176 13.21 -4.67 -4.26
CA ARG A 176 12.82 -3.38 -3.67
C ARG A 176 13.87 -2.65 -2.83
N LEU A 177 14.88 -3.34 -2.29
CA LEU A 177 15.94 -2.67 -1.54
C LEU A 177 17.20 -2.54 -2.41
N GLY A 178 17.47 -1.33 -2.92
CA GLY A 178 18.65 -1.00 -3.74
C GLY A 178 18.31 -0.11 -4.91
#